data_AF-A0A1A8FBL7-F1
#
_entry.id   AF-A0A1A8FBL7-F1
#
_cell.length_a   1.000
_cell.length_b   1.000
_cell.length_c   1.000
_cell.angle_alpha   90.00
_cell.angle_beta   90.00
_cell.angle_gamma   90.00
#
_symmetry.space_group_name_H-M   'P 1'
#
loop_
_entity.id
_entity.type
_entity.pdbx_description
1 polymer ?
#
loop_
_entity_poly.entity_id
_entity_poly.type
_entity_poly.pdbx_seq_one_letter_code
_entity_poly.pdbx_strand_id
1 'polypeptide(L)'
;LTVVILEAKNLKKMDVGGLSDPYVKIHLMQNGKRLKKKKTTIKKNTLNPYYNESFSFEVPCEQIEKVQLAVTVLDYDKIGKNDAIGKLLLGGNSIGTELRHWSDMLANPRRPVAQWHSLKPEEDVNALISNKK
;
A
#
# COMPACT_ATOMS: atom_id res chain seq x y z
N LEU A 1 -6.32 13.36 2.78
CA LEU A 1 -5.17 12.44 2.88
C LEU A 1 -4.62 12.17 1.49
N THR A 2 -3.35 12.50 1.23
CA THR A 2 -2.71 12.27 -0.07
C THR A 2 -1.62 11.23 0.08
N VAL A 3 -1.59 10.25 -0.83
CA VAL A 3 -0.60 9.17 -0.88
C VAL A 3 0.11 9.25 -2.22
N VAL A 4 1.42 9.43 -2.19
CA VAL A 4 2.26 9.37 -3.39
C VAL A 4 3.00 8.04 -3.39
N ILE A 5 2.74 7.21 -4.39
CA ILE A 5 3.51 5.99 -4.61
C ILE A 5 4.73 6.39 -5.43
N LEU A 6 5.91 6.39 -4.80
CA LEU A 6 7.16 6.80 -5.43
C LEU A 6 7.73 5.66 -6.27
N GLU A 7 8.22 4.61 -5.62
CA GLU A 7 8.88 3.48 -6.26
C GLU A 7 8.80 2.22 -5.37
N ALA A 8 9.11 1.08 -5.97
CA ALA A 8 9.44 -0.14 -5.25
C ALA A 8 10.77 -0.70 -5.77
N LYS A 9 11.45 -1.50 -4.96
CA LYS A 9 12.72 -2.12 -5.33
C LYS A 9 12.85 -3.52 -4.77
N ASN A 10 13.68 -4.33 -5.42
CA ASN A 10 13.96 -5.72 -5.03
C ASN A 10 12.68 -6.56 -4.90
N LEU A 11 11.71 -6.37 -5.81
CA LEU A 11 10.49 -7.15 -5.81
C LEU A 11 10.78 -8.62 -6.11
N LYS A 12 9.98 -9.52 -5.52
CA LYS A 12 10.02 -10.94 -5.85
C LYS A 12 9.53 -11.12 -7.29
N LYS A 13 10.25 -11.93 -8.06
CA LYS A 13 9.84 -12.37 -9.41
C LYS A 13 8.69 -13.36 -9.29
N MET A 14 7.55 -13.09 -9.93
CA MET A 14 6.40 -14.01 -9.94
C MET A 14 6.26 -14.77 -11.28
N ASP A 15 6.61 -14.14 -12.40
CA ASP A 15 6.46 -14.75 -13.72
C ASP A 15 7.51 -15.82 -14.08
N VAL A 16 7.05 -16.96 -14.60
CA VAL A 16 7.89 -18.02 -15.16
C VAL A 16 8.31 -17.63 -16.59
N GLY A 17 9.49 -17.03 -16.73
CA GLY A 17 10.09 -16.70 -18.03
C GLY A 17 10.27 -15.21 -18.33
N GLY A 18 9.76 -14.33 -17.47
CA GLY A 18 9.94 -12.86 -17.52
C GLY A 18 10.14 -12.28 -16.12
N LEU A 19 10.40 -10.98 -15.99
CA LEU A 19 10.23 -10.29 -14.69
C LEU A 19 8.76 -9.97 -14.48
N SER A 20 8.41 -9.50 -13.29
CA SER A 20 7.05 -9.04 -12.97
C SER A 20 6.64 -7.77 -13.73
N ASP A 21 5.33 -7.60 -13.85
CA ASP A 21 4.61 -6.41 -14.31
C ASP A 21 3.94 -5.68 -13.11
N PRO A 22 4.72 -5.10 -12.17
CA PRO A 22 4.16 -4.63 -10.90
C PRO A 22 3.23 -3.42 -11.04
N TYR A 23 2.21 -3.40 -10.18
CA TYR A 23 1.39 -2.23 -9.88
C TYR A 23 0.96 -2.23 -8.41
N VAL A 24 0.55 -1.06 -7.91
CA VAL A 24 0.18 -0.88 -6.50
C VAL A 24 -1.32 -0.62 -6.39
N LYS A 25 -2.00 -1.37 -5.49
CA LYS A 25 -3.35 -1.06 -5.02
C LYS A 25 -3.28 -0.38 -3.66
N ILE A 26 -4.05 0.68 -3.50
CA ILE A 26 -4.22 1.41 -2.24
C ILE A 26 -5.69 1.29 -1.82
N HIS A 27 -5.93 0.70 -0.66
CA HIS A 27 -7.25 0.62 -0.05
C HIS A 27 -7.31 1.50 1.19
N LEU A 28 -8.24 2.45 1.19
CA LEU A 28 -8.64 3.14 2.43
C LEU A 28 -9.61 2.22 3.18
N MET A 29 -9.29 1.91 4.42
CA MET A 29 -10.00 0.97 5.27
C MET A 29 -10.46 1.68 6.54
N GLN A 30 -11.58 1.26 7.11
CA GLN A 30 -12.04 1.65 8.45
C GLN A 30 -12.85 0.49 9.05
N ASN A 31 -12.57 0.11 10.29
CA ASN A 31 -13.23 -1.00 11.00
C ASN A 31 -13.27 -2.30 10.17
N GLY A 32 -12.14 -2.67 9.56
CA GLY A 32 -12.01 -3.84 8.70
C GLY A 32 -12.73 -3.76 7.34
N LYS A 33 -13.48 -2.68 7.06
CA LYS A 33 -14.20 -2.49 5.81
C LYS A 33 -13.43 -1.60 4.85
N ARG A 34 -13.47 -1.95 3.56
CA ARG A 34 -12.89 -1.14 2.48
C ARG A 34 -13.83 0.01 2.11
N LEU A 35 -13.36 1.24 2.27
CA LEU A 35 -14.11 2.45 1.92
C LEU A 35 -13.86 2.88 0.47
N LYS A 36 -12.58 2.95 0.06
CA LYS A 36 -12.17 3.39 -1.28
C LYS A 36 -10.98 2.56 -1.77
N LYS A 37 -10.83 2.50 -3.09
CA LYS A 37 -9.73 1.81 -3.78
C LYS A 37 -9.16 2.72 -4.87
N LYS A 38 -7.84 2.78 -4.95
CA LYS A 38 -7.08 3.39 -6.06
C LYS A 38 -5.97 2.43 -6.50
N LYS A 39 -5.47 2.61 -7.71
CA LYS A 39 -4.38 1.79 -8.26
C LYS A 39 -3.46 2.64 -9.13
N THR A 40 -2.19 2.25 -9.19
CA THR A 40 -1.22 2.84 -10.11
C THR A 40 -1.39 2.30 -11.53
N THR A 41 -0.64 2.90 -12.46
CA THR A 41 -0.30 2.24 -13.73
C THR A 41 0.54 0.99 -13.49
N ILE A 42 0.51 0.08 -14.46
CA ILE A 42 1.34 -1.14 -14.49
C ILE A 42 2.68 -0.78 -15.11
N LYS A 43 3.78 -1.19 -14.47
CA LYS A 43 5.13 -1.06 -15.03
C LYS A 43 5.56 -2.43 -15.52
N LYS A 44 5.92 -2.54 -16.80
CA LYS A 44 6.19 -3.85 -17.41
C LYS A 44 7.60 -4.34 -17.15
N ASN A 45 7.75 -5.64 -16.95
CA ASN A 45 9.00 -6.39 -16.92
C ASN A 45 10.08 -5.71 -16.04
N THR A 46 9.76 -5.42 -14.78
CA THR A 46 10.67 -4.77 -13.83
C THR A 46 10.43 -5.23 -12.38
N LEU A 47 11.52 -5.39 -11.63
CA LEU A 47 11.49 -5.61 -10.18
C LEU A 47 11.79 -4.34 -9.37
N ASN A 48 12.02 -3.21 -10.06
CA ASN A 48 12.33 -1.91 -9.48
C ASN A 48 11.49 -0.79 -10.15
N PRO A 49 10.16 -0.85 -10.05
CA PRO A 49 9.29 0.10 -10.72
C PRO A 49 9.35 1.50 -10.07
N TYR A 50 9.45 2.53 -10.91
CA TYR A 50 9.22 3.93 -10.54
C TYR A 50 7.82 4.37 -11.00
N TYR A 51 7.02 4.90 -10.08
CA TYR A 51 5.63 5.31 -10.30
C TYR A 51 5.48 6.83 -10.28
N ASN A 52 5.83 7.46 -9.15
CA ASN A 52 5.54 8.86 -8.83
C ASN A 52 4.07 9.25 -9.10
N GLU A 53 3.13 8.42 -8.64
CA GLU A 53 1.70 8.60 -8.85
C GLU A 53 1.02 9.04 -7.54
N SER A 54 0.24 10.13 -7.61
CA SER A 54 -0.41 10.75 -6.45
C SER A 54 -1.90 10.44 -6.38
N PHE A 55 -2.37 10.10 -5.18
CA PHE A 55 -3.74 9.68 -4.91
C PHE A 55 -4.31 10.41 -3.70
N SER A 56 -5.40 11.14 -3.89
CA SER A 56 -6.10 11.84 -2.80
C SER A 56 -7.36 11.11 -2.35
N PHE A 57 -7.50 10.98 -1.03
CA PHE A 57 -8.68 10.49 -0.32
C PHE A 57 -9.24 11.60 0.56
N GLU A 58 -10.56 11.79 0.48
CA GLU A 58 -11.31 12.65 1.39
C GLU A 58 -11.53 11.90 2.70
N VAL A 59 -10.90 12.40 3.77
CA VAL A 59 -10.99 11.85 5.12
C VAL A 59 -11.19 13.02 6.07
N PRO A 60 -12.32 13.12 6.79
CA PRO A 60 -12.52 14.12 7.82
C PRO A 60 -11.42 14.05 8.89
N CYS A 61 -11.06 15.19 9.49
CA CYS A 61 -9.98 15.26 10.47
C CYS A 61 -10.26 14.32 11.66
N GLU A 62 -11.51 14.26 12.11
CA GLU A 62 -11.97 13.46 13.25
C GLU A 62 -11.94 11.94 12.98
N GLN A 63 -11.74 11.55 11.72
CA GLN A 63 -11.68 10.16 11.27
C GLN A 63 -10.26 9.72 10.91
N ILE A 64 -9.29 10.64 10.81
CA ILE A 64 -7.95 10.31 10.29
C ILE A 64 -7.24 9.24 11.12
N GLU A 65 -7.39 9.26 12.44
CA GLU A 65 -6.76 8.26 13.32
C GLU A 65 -7.44 6.88 13.25
N LYS A 66 -8.69 6.84 12.76
CA LYS A 66 -9.53 5.63 12.70
C LYS A 66 -9.40 4.89 11.37
N VAL A 67 -8.84 5.54 10.35
CA VAL A 67 -8.64 4.91 9.04
C VAL A 67 -7.29 4.20 8.96
N GLN A 68 -7.20 3.27 8.02
CA GLN A 68 -5.97 2.57 7.67
C GLN A 68 -5.79 2.60 6.15
N LEU A 69 -4.54 2.57 5.69
CA LEU A 69 -4.19 2.35 4.29
C LEU A 69 -3.56 0.97 4.13
N ALA A 70 -4.26 0.07 3.44
CA ALA A 70 -3.68 -1.18 2.99
C ALA A 70 -3.08 -0.96 1.59
N VAL A 71 -1.75 -1.03 1.50
CA VAL A 71 -0.99 -0.86 0.26
C VAL A 71 -0.47 -2.22 -0.16
N THR A 72 -0.84 -2.67 -1.35
CA THR A 72 -0.48 -3.98 -1.90
C THR A 72 0.25 -3.80 -3.21
N VAL A 73 1.42 -4.40 -3.35
CA VAL A 73 2.12 -4.55 -4.63
C VAL A 73 1.69 -5.88 -5.23
N LEU A 74 1.21 -5.85 -6.46
CA LEU A 74 0.76 -7.04 -7.19
C LEU A 74 1.50 -7.14 -8.51
N ASP A 75 1.62 -8.37 -8.98
CA ASP A 75 2.00 -8.67 -10.36
C ASP A 75 0.77 -8.60 -11.27
N TYR A 76 0.97 -8.15 -12.50
CA TYR A 76 -0.08 -8.11 -13.52
C TYR A 76 0.05 -9.25 -14.50
N ASP A 77 -0.85 -10.22 -14.38
CA ASP A 77 -1.03 -11.27 -15.36
C ASP A 77 -2.09 -10.90 -16.40
N LYS A 78 -1.77 -11.08 -17.69
CA LYS A 78 -2.75 -10.92 -18.78
C LYS A 78 -3.86 -11.98 -18.72
N ILE A 79 -3.54 -13.17 -18.22
CA ILE A 79 -4.43 -14.31 -18.13
C ILE A 79 -4.34 -14.86 -16.71
N GLY A 80 -5.49 -15.02 -16.04
CA GLY A 80 -5.54 -15.53 -14.67
C GLY A 80 -5.69 -14.44 -13.62
N LYS A 81 -5.32 -14.78 -12.39
CA LYS A 81 -5.45 -13.90 -11.23
C LYS A 81 -4.11 -13.24 -10.95
N ASN A 82 -4.13 -11.92 -10.82
CA ASN A 82 -3.00 -11.14 -10.33
C ASN A 82 -2.55 -11.59 -8.94
N ASP A 83 -1.28 -11.94 -8.82
CA ASP A 83 -0.69 -12.37 -7.57
C ASP A 83 -0.15 -11.20 -6.73
N ALA A 84 -0.35 -11.26 -5.42
CA ALA A 84 0.23 -10.29 -4.51
C ALA A 84 1.71 -10.63 -4.29
N ILE A 85 2.59 -9.67 -4.59
CA ILE A 85 4.02 -9.76 -4.25
C ILE A 85 4.19 -9.51 -2.74
N GLY A 86 3.42 -8.56 -2.22
CA GLY A 86 3.36 -8.31 -0.79
C GLY A 86 2.52 -7.09 -0.44
N LYS A 87 2.37 -6.86 0.85
CA LYS A 87 1.42 -5.89 1.41
C LYS A 87 1.99 -5.21 2.64
N LEU A 88 1.49 -4.02 2.92
CA LEU A 88 1.71 -3.31 4.19
C LEU A 88 0.44 -2.57 4.61
N LEU A 89 0.36 -2.22 5.89
CA LEU A 89 -0.79 -1.54 6.49
C LEU A 89 -0.29 -0.32 7.28
N LEU A 90 -0.73 0.87 6.90
CA LEU A 90 -0.49 2.13 7.62
C LEU A 90 -1.77 2.55 8.36
N GLY A 91 -1.64 3.31 9.44
CA GLY A 91 -2.75 3.80 10.26
C GLY A 91 -2.40 3.84 11.74
N GLY A 92 -3.28 4.41 12.57
CA GLY A 92 -3.06 4.50 14.03
C GLY A 92 -2.99 3.14 14.74
N ASN A 93 -3.39 2.09 14.04
CA ASN A 93 -3.46 0.71 14.51
C ASN A 93 -2.32 -0.18 13.97
N SER A 94 -1.38 0.40 13.22
CA SER A 94 -0.20 -0.29 12.70
C SER A 94 0.87 -0.47 13.78
N ILE A 95 1.95 -1.19 13.45
CA ILE A 95 3.10 -1.41 14.35
C ILE A 95 4.40 -1.06 13.62
N GLY A 96 5.48 -0.82 14.35
CA GLY A 96 6.81 -0.62 13.78
C GLY A 96 6.93 0.61 12.89
N THR A 97 7.60 0.44 11.75
CA THR A 97 7.91 1.53 10.80
C THR A 97 6.66 2.14 10.18
N GLU A 98 5.61 1.35 9.99
CA GLU A 98 4.33 1.80 9.45
C GLU A 98 3.59 2.74 10.42
N LEU A 99 3.61 2.43 11.72
CA LEU A 99 3.05 3.33 12.73
C LEU A 99 3.83 4.63 12.80
N ARG A 100 5.17 4.54 12.82
CA ARG A 100 6.04 5.73 12.83
C ARG A 100 5.76 6.65 11.64
N HIS A 101 5.67 6.09 10.43
CA HIS A 101 5.36 6.88 9.24
C HIS A 101 4.00 7.60 9.36
N TRP A 102 3.00 6.91 9.90
CA TRP A 102 1.68 7.50 10.13
C TRP A 102 1.72 8.60 11.18
N SER A 103 2.41 8.39 12.29
CA SER A 103 2.62 9.38 13.35
C SER A 103 3.36 10.61 12.84
N ASP A 104 4.42 10.42 12.05
CA ASP A 104 5.20 11.52 11.45
C ASP A 104 4.32 12.36 10.51
N MET A 105 3.44 11.73 9.73
CA MET A 105 2.46 12.43 8.89
C MET A 105 1.47 13.26 9.73
N LEU A 106 0.95 12.72 10.84
CA LEU A 106 0.03 13.43 11.73
C LEU A 106 0.72 14.60 12.46
N ALA A 107 1.97 14.40 12.89
CA ALA A 107 2.76 15.41 13.58
C ALA A 107 3.23 16.56 12.67
N ASN A 108 3.22 16.36 11.34
CA ASN A 108 3.63 17.37 10.37
C ASN A 108 2.51 17.72 9.37
N PRO A 109 1.42 18.38 9.80
CA PRO A 109 0.30 18.74 8.92
C PRO A 109 0.77 19.50 7.69
N ARG A 110 0.20 19.16 6.52
CA ARG A 110 0.50 19.77 5.21
C ARG A 110 1.94 19.57 4.71
N ARG A 111 2.78 18.77 5.38
CA ARG A 111 4.11 18.39 4.89
C ARG A 111 4.09 16.93 4.47
N PRO A 112 4.53 16.59 3.24
CA PRO A 112 4.66 15.20 2.84
C PRO A 112 5.78 14.53 3.64
N VAL A 113 5.54 13.29 4.08
CA VAL A 113 6.55 12.41 4.65
C VAL A 113 6.75 11.26 3.68
N ALA A 114 8.01 10.95 3.34
CA ALA A 114 8.38 9.86 2.47
C ALA A 114 9.19 8.84 3.27
N GLN A 115 8.84 7.57 3.15
CA GLN A 115 9.50 6.50 3.89
C GLN A 115 9.44 5.16 3.14
N TRP A 116 10.53 4.41 3.20
CA TRP A 116 10.58 3.01 2.75
C TRP A 116 9.88 2.08 3.73
N HIS A 117 9.24 1.03 3.19
CA HIS A 117 8.61 -0.04 3.97
C HIS A 117 8.95 -1.39 3.35
N SER A 118 9.24 -2.38 4.19
CA SER A 118 9.40 -3.77 3.74
C SER A 118 8.02 -4.39 3.50
N LEU A 119 7.84 -5.04 2.35
CA LEU A 119 6.61 -5.78 2.07
C LEU A 119 6.52 -7.02 2.97
N LYS A 120 5.31 -7.30 3.45
CA LYS A 120 4.98 -8.50 4.23
C LYS A 120 4.10 -9.42 3.38
N PRO A 121 4.03 -10.73 3.70
CA PRO A 121 3.06 -11.64 3.10
C PRO A 121 1.63 -11.08 3.22
N GLU A 122 0.80 -11.28 2.20
CA GLU A 122 -0.53 -10.69 2.14
C GLU A 122 -1.43 -11.24 3.26
N GLU A 123 -1.31 -12.53 3.55
CA GLU A 123 -2.01 -13.27 4.58
C GLU A 123 -1.77 -12.70 5.98
N ASP A 124 -0.52 -12.38 6.33
CA ASP A 124 -0.15 -11.81 7.62
C ASP A 124 -0.82 -10.45 7.82
N VAL A 125 -0.80 -9.62 6.78
CA VAL A 125 -1.43 -8.29 6.84
C VAL A 125 -2.95 -8.41 6.83
N ASN A 126 -3.52 -9.39 6.13
CA ASN A 126 -4.96 -9.63 6.14
C ASN A 126 -5.46 -10.07 7.52
N ALA A 127 -4.70 -10.91 8.23
CA ALA A 127 -5.02 -11.33 9.60
C ALA A 127 -5.10 -10.12 10.56
N LEU A 128 -4.20 -9.13 10.39
CA LEU A 128 -4.23 -7.88 11.17
C LEU A 128 -5.47 -7.03 10.89
N ILE A 129 -6.01 -7.07 9.68
CA ILE A 129 -7.22 -6.35 9.29
C ILE A 129 -8.47 -7.06 9.81
N SER A 130 -8.51 -8.40 9.77
CA SER A 130 -9.67 -9.19 10.19
C SER A 130 -9.84 -9.28 11.71
N ASN A 131 -8.73 -9.32 12.46
CA ASN A 131 -8.76 -9.47 13.92
C ASN A 131 -9.17 -8.19 14.66
N LYS A 132 -9.41 -7.08 13.95
CA LYS A 132 -9.83 -5.79 14.53
C LYS A 132 -11.31 -5.48 14.30
N LYS A 133 -12.15 -6.50 14.24
CA LYS A 133 -13.62 -6.37 14.29
C LYS A 133 -14.10 -6.14 15.71
#